data_AF-A0A349L6X4-F1
#
_entry.id   AF-A0A349L6X4-F1
#
_cell.length_a   1.000
_cell.length_b   1.000
_cell.length_c   1.000
_cell.angle_alpha   90.00
_cell.angle_beta   90.00
_cell.angle_gamma   90.00
#
_symmetry.space_group_name_H-M   'P 1'
#
loop_
_entity.id
_entity.type
_entity.pdbx_description
1 polymer ?
#
loop_
_entity_poly.entity_id
_entity_poly.type
_entity_poly.pdbx_seq_one_letter_code
_entity_poly.pdbx_strand_id
1 'polypeptide(L)' 'MRVDIYRRAEQAGIFSYLVVPEGKPIPDEATGIDWQQESRALELDETAAALPNYHIERPFEQIAAKGYAITGLKDMTAPH' A
#
# COMPACT_ATOMS: atom_id res chain seq x y z
N MET A 1 -9.52 -4.10 -10.17
CA MET A 1 -10.35 -3.89 -8.96
C MET A 1 -10.20 -2.46 -8.43
N ARG A 2 -11.15 -1.94 -7.64
CA ARG A 2 -11.03 -0.59 -7.04
C ARG A 2 -10.36 -0.64 -5.68
N VAL A 3 -9.44 0.29 -5.45
CA VAL A 3 -8.66 0.39 -4.22
C VAL A 3 -8.57 1.84 -3.74
N ASP A 4 -8.49 1.99 -2.43
CA ASP A 4 -8.18 3.24 -1.76
C ASP A 4 -6.70 3.26 -1.40
N ILE A 5 -6.02 4.32 -1.81
CA ILE A 5 -4.59 4.54 -1.55
C ILE A 5 -4.44 5.62 -0.50
N TYR A 6 -3.72 5.23 0.54
CA TYR A 6 -3.33 6.07 1.64
C TYR A 6 -1.81 6.25 1.62
N ARG A 7 -1.36 7.42 2.02
CA ARG A 7 0.06 7.72 2.19
C ARG A 7 0.32 8.19 3.62
N ARG A 8 1.49 7.87 4.15
CA ARG A 8 1.99 8.45 5.40
C ARG A 8 3.39 8.96 5.19
N ALA A 9 3.72 10.07 5.81
CA ALA A 9 5.10 10.47 6.00
C ALA A 9 5.65 9.68 7.19
N GLU A 10 6.71 8.91 7.00
CA GLU A 10 7.37 8.21 8.09
C GLU A 10 8.34 9.16 8.79
N GLN A 11 9.64 9.07 8.47
CA GLN A 11 10.68 9.98 8.92
C GLN A 11 11.75 10.04 7.82
N ALA A 12 12.55 11.11 7.78
CA ALA A 12 13.59 11.32 6.76
C ALA A 12 13.09 11.48 5.30
N GLY A 13 11.86 11.96 5.09
CA GLY A 13 11.34 12.28 3.76
C GLY A 13 10.83 11.06 2.97
N ILE A 14 10.73 9.91 3.61
CA ILE A 14 10.19 8.68 3.00
C ILE A 14 8.66 8.67 3.19
N PHE A 15 7.95 8.38 2.10
CA PHE A 15 6.52 8.17 2.11
C PHE A 15 6.22 6.67 2.02
N SER A 16 5.41 6.20 2.95
CA SER A 16 4.83 4.86 2.85
C SER A 16 3.45 4.95 2.24
N TYR A 17 3.15 4.03 1.33
CA TYR A 17 1.87 3.94 0.65
C TYR A 17 1.17 2.64 1.05
N LEU A 18 -0.10 2.73 1.42
CA LEU A 18 -0.97 1.64 1.78
C LEU A 18 -2.13 1.61 0.79
N VAL A 19 -2.36 0.45 0.18
CA VAL A 19 -3.42 0.19 -0.76
C VAL A 19 -4.38 -0.80 -0.13
N VAL A 20 -5.63 -0.36 0.04
CA VAL A 20 -6.69 -1.15 0.65
C VAL A 20 -7.80 -1.34 -0.38
N PRO A 21 -8.33 -2.56 -0.58
CA PRO A 21 -9.49 -2.76 -1.44
C PRO A 21 -10.67 -1.92 -0.99
N GLU A 22 -11.43 -1.37 -1.93
CA GLU A 22 -12.63 -0.61 -1.61
C GLU A 22 -13.56 -1.43 -0.70
N GLY A 23 -13.93 -0.85 0.45
CA GLY A 23 -14.79 -1.51 1.45
C GLY A 23 -14.08 -2.45 2.42
N LYS A 24 -12.74 -2.59 2.36
CA LYS A 24 -11.95 -3.24 3.40
C LYS A 24 -11.48 -2.23 4.46
N PRO A 25 -11.45 -2.61 5.75
CA PRO A 25 -10.85 -1.77 6.78
C PRO A 25 -9.33 -1.73 6.64
N ILE A 26 -8.71 -0.66 7.15
CA ILE A 26 -7.27 -0.57 7.32
C ILE A 26 -6.82 -1.72 8.26
N PRO A 27 -5.74 -2.44 7.94
CA PRO A 27 -5.25 -3.55 8.77
C PRO A 27 -4.81 -3.06 10.16
N ASP A 28 -4.88 -3.93 11.17
CA ASP A 28 -4.55 -3.60 12.56
C ASP A 28 -3.10 -3.06 12.71
N GLU A 29 -2.13 -3.58 11.95
CA GLU A 29 -0.76 -3.05 11.91
C GLU A 29 -0.67 -1.58 11.44
N ALA A 30 -1.69 -1.12 10.72
CA ALA A 30 -1.80 0.23 10.19
C ALA A 30 -2.88 1.06 10.90
N THR A 31 -3.64 0.46 11.83
CA THR A 31 -4.70 1.12 12.59
C THR A 31 -4.05 1.91 13.73
N GLY A 32 -4.15 3.24 13.68
CA GLY A 32 -3.44 4.14 14.61
C GLY A 32 -2.30 4.95 13.99
N ILE A 33 -2.08 4.80 12.69
CA ILE A 33 -1.25 5.72 11.92
C ILE A 33 -2.14 6.74 11.22
N ASP A 34 -1.71 8.01 11.21
CA ASP A 34 -2.31 9.10 10.44
C ASP A 34 -2.04 8.95 8.95
N TRP A 35 -2.79 8.03 8.34
CA TRP A 35 -2.83 7.84 6.90
C TRP A 35 -3.57 8.99 6.23
N GLN A 36 -2.89 9.68 5.31
CA GLN A 36 -3.50 10.68 4.45
C GLN A 36 -4.07 10.01 3.21
N GLN A 37 -5.36 10.22 2.94
CA GLN A 37 -5.99 9.71 1.73
C GLN A 37 -5.37 10.40 0.50
N GLU A 38 -4.63 9.64 -0.30
CA GLU A 38 -3.97 10.15 -1.51
C GLU A 38 -4.81 9.91 -2.77
N SER A 39 -5.46 8.75 -2.86
CA SER A 39 -6.37 8.44 -3.96
C SER A 39 -7.48 7.52 -3.47
N ARG A 40 -8.71 7.75 -3.93
CA ARG A 40 -9.88 6.98 -3.52
C ARG A 40 -10.51 6.33 -4.75
N ALA A 41 -10.97 5.09 -4.61
CA ALA A 41 -11.56 4.32 -5.72
C ALA A 41 -10.69 4.30 -6.98
N LEU A 42 -9.37 4.19 -6.80
CA LEU A 42 -8.43 4.06 -7.90
C LEU A 42 -8.65 2.70 -8.58
N GLU A 43 -8.69 2.70 -9.91
CA GLU A 43 -8.67 1.48 -10.69
C GLU A 43 -7.28 0.86 -10.62
N LEU A 44 -7.17 -0.28 -9.94
CA LEU A 44 -5.98 -1.10 -9.90
C LEU A 44 -6.17 -2.28 -10.84
N ASP A 45 -5.33 -2.38 -11.87
CA ASP A 45 -5.26 -3.57 -12.69
C ASP A 45 -4.81 -4.77 -11.84
N GLU A 46 -5.59 -5.84 -11.88
CA GLU A 46 -5.24 -7.11 -11.24
C GLU A 46 -4.01 -7.78 -11.87
N THR A 47 -3.70 -7.41 -13.11
CA THR A 47 -2.47 -7.79 -13.83
C THR A 47 -1.32 -6.80 -13.60
N ALA A 48 -1.52 -5.72 -12.82
CA ALA A 48 -0.45 -4.78 -12.54
C ALA A 48 0.67 -5.48 -11.76
N ALA A 49 1.82 -5.61 -12.41
CA ALA A 49 3.01 -6.16 -11.78
C ALA A 49 3.55 -5.25 -10.66
N ALA A 50 3.35 -3.93 -10.77
CA ALA A 50 3.76 -2.95 -9.79
C ALA A 50 3.02 -1.62 -9.98
N LEU A 51 3.04 -0.79 -8.94
CA LEU A 51 2.66 0.62 -8.96
C LEU A 51 3.92 1.46 -8.73
N PRO A 52 4.64 1.86 -9.80
CA PRO A 52 5.89 2.61 -9.67
C PRO A 52 5.71 3.95 -8.95
N ASN A 53 4.56 4.60 -9.13
CA ASN A 53 4.21 5.86 -8.46
C ASN A 53 4.17 5.75 -6.93
N TYR A 54 3.93 4.55 -6.40
CA TYR A 54 3.78 4.29 -4.97
C TYR A 54 4.85 3.32 -4.43
N HIS A 55 5.82 2.91 -5.28
CA HIS A 55 6.83 1.91 -4.94
C HIS A 55 6.23 0.59 -4.40
N ILE A 56 5.06 0.20 -4.92
CA ILE A 56 4.40 -1.04 -4.50
C ILE A 56 4.61 -2.09 -5.57
N GLU A 57 5.31 -3.16 -5.22
CA GLU A 57 5.44 -4.32 -6.09
C GLU A 57 4.29 -5.29 -5.85
N ARG A 58 3.76 -5.85 -6.94
CA ARG A 58 2.73 -6.89 -6.95
C ARG A 58 1.56 -6.56 -6.01
N PRO A 59 0.92 -5.38 -6.15
CA PRO A 59 -0.13 -4.93 -5.23
C PRO A 59 -1.29 -5.93 -5.17
N PHE A 60 -1.68 -6.50 -6.31
CA PHE A 60 -2.75 -7.48 -6.38
C PHE A 60 -2.41 -8.76 -5.62
N GLU A 61 -1.21 -9.32 -5.78
CA GLU A 61 -0.78 -10.53 -5.07
C GLU A 61 -0.72 -10.30 -3.55
N GLN A 62 -0.21 -9.14 -3.12
CA GLN A 62 -0.22 -8.76 -1.71
C GLN A 62 -1.65 -8.69 -1.17
N ILE A 63 -2.55 -7.98 -1.87
CA ILE A 63 -3.95 -7.85 -1.49
C ILE A 63 -4.63 -9.22 -1.43
N ALA A 64 -4.37 -10.10 -2.38
CA ALA A 64 -4.90 -11.47 -2.37
C ALA A 64 -4.36 -12.31 -1.21
N ALA A 65 -3.10 -12.10 -0.81
CA ALA A 65 -2.46 -12.86 0.27
C ALA A 65 -2.84 -12.41 1.69
N LYS A 66 -2.86 -11.09 1.95
CA LYS A 66 -3.09 -10.52 3.30
C LYS A 66 -4.27 -9.55 3.40
N GLY A 67 -4.92 -9.21 2.28
CA GLY A 67 -6.06 -8.30 2.23
C GLY A 67 -5.73 -6.83 1.95
N TYR A 68 -4.44 -6.46 1.86
CA TYR A 68 -3.97 -5.12 1.55
C TYR A 68 -2.60 -5.18 0.86
N ALA A 69 -2.17 -4.10 0.22
CA ALA A 69 -0.81 -3.92 -0.27
C ALA A 69 -0.17 -2.71 0.41
N ILE A 70 1.13 -2.75 0.64
CA ILE A 70 1.89 -1.65 1.22
C ILE A 70 3.22 -1.54 0.50
N THR A 71 3.80 -0.33 0.46
CA THR A 71 5.17 -0.15 -0.02
C THR A 71 6.09 -1.15 0.66
N GLY A 72 7.04 -1.70 -0.10
CA GLY A 72 7.92 -2.77 0.37
C GLY A 72 8.86 -2.28 1.48
N LEU A 73 8.41 -2.27 2.73
CA LEU A 73 9.31 -2.08 3.89
C LEU A 73 10.40 -3.16 3.93
N LYS A 74 10.12 -4.34 3.35
CA LYS A 74 11.07 -5.47 3.29
C LYS A 74 12.34 -5.20 2.50
N ASP A 75 12.38 -4.19 1.62
CA ASP A 75 13.63 -3.80 0.97
C ASP A 75 14.53 -2.94 1.88
N MET A 76 13.99 -2.38 2.97
CA MET A 76 14.77 -1.58 3.93
C MET A 76 15.39 -2.40 5.08
N THR A 77 15.18 -3.72 5.17
CA THR A 77 15.73 -4.53 6.28
C THR A 77 16.30 -5.89 5.85
N ALA A 78 16.83 -6.01 4.64
CA ALA A 78 17.68 -7.15 4.30
C ALA A 78 19.17 -6.80 4.53
N PRO A 79 19.77 -7.14 5.70
CA PRO A 79 21.21 -7.26 5.76
C PRO A 79 21.64 -8.46 4.90
N HIS A 80 22.60 -8.21 4.01
CA HIS A 80 23.34 -9.22 3.26
C HIS A 80 24.22 -10.03 4.22
#